data_AF-A0A932IJ74-F1
#
_entry.id   AF-A0A932IJ74-F1
#
_cell.length_a   1.000
_cell.length_b   1.000
_cell.length_c   1.000
_cell.angle_alpha   90.00
_cell.angle_beta   90.00
_cell.angle_gamma   90.00
#
_symmetry.space_group_name_H-M   'P 1'
#
loop_
_entity.id
_entity.type
_entity.pdbx_description
1 polymer ?
#
loop_
_entity_poly.entity_id
_entity_poly.type
_entity_poly.pdbx_seq_one_letter_code
_entity_poly.pdbx_strand_id
1 'polypeptide(L)'
;YDVALDRDVLKPMAGEVTRLRSLADDLVVLGIGGSSLGGQALVAALAGTTERPLRCHFVDNIDPDTMALLLERLDPARSAVLVITKSGGTVETLAQLLIMRRWLRVTLGQGEMRSRMTFVTDPERGLLRELAKSEGFRAFEIPANVGGRYSVLTPVGLLPAAFLGIDVGKVLDGAAAMVERVTEPDVAGNPAALLAAGALLALKECRRTTLVMMPYSDALRVTTQWFVQLWAESLGKRTNRLGEVVHAGQTPLAAVGATDQHAQLQLFVEGPRDKAVMLVAVEKSRRQLPIPDELADRDEVRFLHGRDLGEVLAAERRATRAAQAWNSARVHSKRWSRWRKAPADSRSNLTLYSRFGVVRTTVSGRANSNTTRSKAASLGGSRCSTTS
;
A
#
# COMPACT_ATOMS: atom_id res chain seq x y z
N TYR A 1 -17.12 -6.90 6.89
CA TYR A 1 -16.35 -5.77 7.45
C TYR A 1 -16.84 -4.56 6.70
N ASP A 2 -17.47 -3.62 7.39
CA ASP A 2 -17.92 -2.39 6.76
C ASP A 2 -16.67 -1.56 6.46
N VAL A 3 -16.34 -1.44 5.18
CA VAL A 3 -15.44 -0.38 4.73
C VAL A 3 -16.26 0.89 4.97
N ALA A 4 -16.02 1.56 6.10
CA ALA A 4 -16.68 2.82 6.41
C ALA A 4 -16.22 3.86 5.38
N LEU A 5 -16.93 3.93 4.26
CA LEU A 5 -16.81 5.00 3.27
C LEU A 5 -17.69 6.16 3.74
N ASP A 6 -17.36 6.68 4.91
CA ASP A 6 -18.05 7.82 5.50
C ASP A 6 -17.75 9.07 4.68
N ARG A 7 -18.77 9.63 4.03
CA ARG A 7 -18.67 10.87 3.25
C ARG A 7 -18.92 12.10 4.10
N ASP A 8 -19.52 11.97 5.27
CA ASP A 8 -19.85 13.10 6.13
C ASP A 8 -18.57 13.78 6.64
N VAL A 9 -17.46 13.04 6.67
CA VAL A 9 -16.13 13.55 7.01
C VAL A 9 -15.54 14.49 5.94
N LEU A 10 -16.00 14.45 4.69
CA LEU A 10 -15.42 15.23 3.59
C LEU A 10 -15.58 16.75 3.80
N LYS A 11 -16.76 17.19 4.27
CA LYS A 11 -17.04 18.61 4.49
C LYS A 11 -16.17 19.23 5.60
N PRO A 12 -16.10 18.67 6.83
CA PRO A 12 -15.22 19.21 7.86
C PRO A 12 -13.74 19.10 7.44
N MET A 13 -13.34 18.06 6.71
CA MET A 13 -11.99 17.94 6.17
C MET A 13 -11.65 19.05 5.17
N ALA A 14 -12.58 19.42 4.28
CA ALA A 14 -12.33 20.50 3.31
C ALA A 14 -12.06 21.84 4.00
N GLY A 15 -12.81 22.13 5.07
CA GLY A 15 -12.56 23.29 5.93
C GLY A 15 -11.18 23.24 6.59
N GLU A 16 -10.79 22.06 7.09
CA GLU A 16 -9.49 21.88 7.71
C GLU A 16 -8.33 22.02 6.71
N VAL A 17 -8.45 21.43 5.52
CA VAL A 17 -7.44 21.54 4.47
C VAL A 17 -7.25 22.99 4.05
N THR A 18 -8.35 23.75 3.92
CA THR A 18 -8.29 25.18 3.60
C THR A 18 -7.49 25.94 4.66
N ARG A 19 -7.78 25.67 5.92
CA ARG A 19 -7.13 26.29 7.07
C ARG A 19 -5.64 25.92 7.17
N LEU A 20 -5.29 24.65 6.95
CA LEU A 20 -3.89 24.21 6.99
C LEU A 20 -3.09 24.86 5.85
N ARG A 21 -3.65 24.92 4.64
CA ARG A 21 -3.01 25.57 3.48
C ARG A 21 -2.85 27.07 3.62
N SER A 22 -3.72 27.76 4.36
CA SER A 22 -3.54 29.18 4.63
C SER A 22 -2.41 29.48 5.61
N LEU A 23 -1.97 28.46 6.37
CA LEU A 23 -0.93 28.60 7.39
C LEU A 23 0.42 28.00 6.95
N ALA A 24 0.39 26.99 6.08
CA ALA A 24 1.54 26.16 5.81
C ALA A 24 1.60 25.65 4.37
N ASP A 25 2.83 25.54 3.86
CA ASP A 25 3.16 24.84 2.62
C ASP A 25 3.63 23.41 2.90
N ASP A 26 4.16 23.16 4.09
CA ASP A 26 4.64 21.85 4.54
C ASP A 26 3.67 21.22 5.54
N LEU A 27 3.16 20.03 5.23
CA LEU A 27 2.43 19.19 6.16
C LEU A 27 3.32 18.06 6.66
N VAL A 28 3.66 18.06 7.96
CA VAL A 28 4.40 16.98 8.61
C VAL A 28 3.41 15.99 9.22
N VAL A 29 3.41 14.75 8.74
CA VAL A 29 2.55 13.68 9.23
C VAL A 29 3.33 12.81 10.20
N LEU A 30 2.91 12.78 11.46
CA LEU A 30 3.48 11.95 12.51
C LEU A 30 2.61 10.71 12.69
N GLY A 31 3.18 9.53 12.47
CA GLY A 31 2.45 8.27 12.56
C GLY A 31 3.29 7.12 12.03
N ILE A 32 3.06 5.91 12.52
CA ILE A 32 3.82 4.71 12.12
C ILE A 32 2.88 3.59 11.67
N GLY A 33 3.36 2.76 10.75
CA GLY A 33 2.61 1.61 10.23
C GLY A 33 1.29 2.05 9.61
N GLY A 34 0.15 1.57 10.14
CA GLY A 34 -1.16 1.86 9.59
C GLY A 34 -1.57 3.34 9.64
N SER A 35 -0.99 4.11 10.56
CA SER A 35 -1.17 5.56 10.66
C SER A 35 -0.38 6.35 9.61
N SER A 36 0.44 5.70 8.78
CA SER A 36 1.33 6.39 7.85
C SER A 36 1.44 5.72 6.48
N LEU A 37 1.78 4.43 6.41
CA LEU A 37 2.04 3.71 5.15
C LEU A 37 0.88 3.79 4.15
N GLY A 38 -0.37 3.72 4.64
CA GLY A 38 -1.54 3.90 3.78
C GLY A 38 -1.62 5.30 3.17
N GLY A 39 -1.42 6.34 3.98
CA GLY A 39 -1.38 7.73 3.53
C GLY A 39 -0.23 7.98 2.55
N GLN A 40 0.97 7.47 2.85
CA GLN A 40 2.11 7.54 1.94
C GLN A 40 1.80 6.86 0.60
N ALA A 41 1.24 5.65 0.61
CA ALA A 41 0.88 4.92 -0.60
C ALA A 41 -0.15 5.66 -1.45
N LEU A 42 -1.18 6.23 -0.82
CA LEU A 42 -2.22 7.01 -1.50
C LEU A 42 -1.63 8.27 -2.15
N VAL A 43 -0.83 9.02 -1.38
CA VAL A 43 -0.17 10.24 -1.85
C VAL A 43 0.81 9.91 -2.99
N ALA A 44 1.69 8.93 -2.84
CA ALA A 44 2.65 8.56 -3.87
C ALA A 44 1.96 8.15 -5.18
N ALA A 45 0.88 7.35 -5.10
CA ALA A 45 0.15 6.87 -6.26
C ALA A 45 -0.57 8.00 -7.02
N LEU A 46 -1.09 9.01 -6.30
CA LEU A 46 -1.99 10.02 -6.88
C LEU A 46 -1.31 11.37 -7.11
N ALA A 47 -0.40 11.80 -6.24
CA ALA A 47 0.33 13.05 -6.38
C ALA A 47 1.45 12.96 -7.43
N GLY A 48 1.99 11.76 -7.71
CA GLY A 48 3.14 11.59 -8.61
C GLY A 48 4.43 12.20 -8.05
N THR A 49 5.47 12.32 -8.89
CA THR A 49 6.82 12.78 -8.53
C THR A 49 7.10 14.25 -8.85
N THR A 50 6.09 15.03 -9.22
CA THR A 50 6.29 16.44 -9.58
C THR A 50 6.47 17.30 -8.33
N GLU A 51 7.38 18.26 -8.40
CA GLU A 51 7.44 19.34 -7.42
C GLU A 51 6.09 20.04 -7.31
N ARG A 52 5.69 20.29 -6.07
CA ARG A 52 4.43 20.92 -5.72
C ARG A 52 4.70 22.08 -4.76
N PRO A 53 3.91 23.16 -4.84
CA PRO A 53 4.00 24.25 -3.87
C PRO A 53 3.74 23.73 -2.45
N LEU A 54 2.76 22.83 -2.32
CA LEU A 54 2.41 22.12 -1.08
C LEU A 54 3.17 20.79 -1.00
N ARG A 55 3.77 20.51 0.16
CA ARG A 55 4.60 19.33 0.43
C ARG A 55 4.05 18.56 1.62
N CYS A 56 4.22 17.24 1.60
CA CYS A 56 3.82 16.36 2.69
C CYS A 56 5.01 15.48 3.08
N HIS A 57 5.36 15.49 4.37
CA HIS A 57 6.49 14.77 4.93
C HIS A 57 5.98 13.76 5.93
N PHE A 58 6.07 12.47 5.61
CA PHE A 58 5.69 11.42 6.54
C PHE A 58 6.90 11.05 7.40
N VAL A 59 6.76 11.17 8.72
CA VAL A 59 7.77 10.79 9.71
C VAL A 59 7.29 9.53 10.41
N ASP A 60 7.63 8.38 9.83
CA ASP A 60 7.15 7.06 10.28
C ASP A 60 8.21 6.21 10.97
N ASN A 61 9.34 6.83 11.30
CA ASN A 61 10.40 6.24 12.11
C ASN A 61 10.86 7.24 13.19
N ILE A 62 11.53 6.76 14.23
CA ILE A 62 12.13 7.55 15.31
C ILE A 62 13.65 7.68 15.15
N ASP A 63 14.13 7.57 13.91
CA ASP A 63 15.52 7.83 13.59
C ASP A 63 15.84 9.32 13.84
N PRO A 64 16.76 9.63 14.78
CA PRO A 64 17.07 11.01 15.13
C PRO A 64 17.63 11.82 13.96
N ASP A 65 18.38 11.19 13.04
CA ASP A 65 18.98 11.90 11.91
C ASP A 65 17.91 12.33 10.91
N THR A 66 16.92 11.47 10.65
CA THR A 66 15.78 11.80 9.80
C THR A 66 14.97 12.96 10.37
N MET A 67 14.72 12.93 11.69
CA MET A 67 13.97 13.97 12.36
C MET A 67 14.74 15.30 12.40
N ALA A 68 16.03 15.27 12.74
CA ALA A 68 16.88 16.45 12.81
C ALA A 68 17.01 17.14 11.45
N LEU A 69 17.33 16.39 10.39
CA LEU A 69 17.43 16.92 9.03
C LEU A 69 16.10 17.52 8.54
N LEU A 70 14.96 16.95 8.93
CA LEU A 70 13.66 17.54 8.61
C LEU A 70 13.49 18.89 9.31
N LEU A 71 13.76 18.96 10.61
CA LEU A 71 13.64 20.20 11.39
C LEU A 71 14.58 21.32 10.92
N GLU A 72 15.78 20.97 10.44
CA GLU A 72 16.75 21.92 9.87
C GLU A 72 16.26 22.52 8.53
N ARG A 73 15.50 21.75 7.75
CA ARG A 73 15.06 22.15 6.41
C ARG A 73 13.73 22.88 6.39
N LEU A 74 12.88 22.66 7.40
CA LEU A 74 11.55 23.24 7.46
C LEU A 74 11.55 24.60 8.17
N ASP A 75 10.70 25.50 7.69
CA ASP A 75 10.37 26.74 8.39
C ASP A 75 9.14 26.50 9.29
N PRO A 76 9.25 26.70 10.62
CA PRO A 76 8.10 26.60 11.53
C PRO A 76 6.91 27.44 11.08
N ALA A 77 7.13 28.64 10.56
CA ALA A 77 6.08 29.58 10.16
C ALA A 77 5.30 29.12 8.91
N ARG A 78 5.86 28.16 8.16
CA ARG A 78 5.27 27.57 6.95
C ARG A 78 4.95 26.08 7.11
N SER A 79 4.98 25.58 8.34
CA SER A 79 4.76 24.17 8.66
C SER A 79 3.47 23.96 9.46
N ALA A 80 2.78 22.87 9.13
CA ALA A 80 1.66 22.32 9.88
C ALA A 80 1.91 20.84 10.20
N VAL A 81 1.26 20.32 11.24
CA VAL A 81 1.50 18.96 11.75
C VAL A 81 0.20 18.19 11.87
N LEU A 82 0.16 17.01 11.25
CA LEU A 82 -0.92 16.05 11.37
C LEU A 82 -0.44 14.87 12.23
N VAL A 83 -1.04 14.66 13.40
CA VAL A 83 -0.62 13.63 14.35
C VAL A 83 -1.63 12.49 14.33
N ILE A 84 -1.18 11.29 13.95
CA ILE A 84 -2.04 10.16 13.68
C ILE A 84 -1.68 8.97 14.56
N THR A 85 -2.52 8.68 15.55
CA THR A 85 -2.45 7.43 16.31
C THR A 85 -3.83 7.04 16.80
N LYS A 86 -4.24 5.80 16.53
CA LYS A 86 -5.54 5.30 17.00
C LYS A 86 -5.55 5.11 18.51
N SER A 87 -4.54 4.48 19.09
CA SER A 87 -4.51 4.19 20.53
C SER A 87 -4.23 5.44 21.38
N GLY A 88 -3.68 6.50 20.78
CA GLY A 88 -3.20 7.67 21.52
C GLY A 88 -1.93 7.42 22.33
N GLY A 89 -1.38 6.20 22.31
CA GLY A 89 -0.27 5.75 23.15
C GLY A 89 0.93 5.20 22.39
N THR A 90 1.01 5.41 21.07
CA THR A 90 2.13 4.95 20.24
C THR A 90 3.39 5.73 20.59
N VAL A 91 4.38 5.09 21.22
CA VAL A 91 5.59 5.74 21.75
C VAL A 91 6.31 6.56 20.68
N GLU A 92 6.42 6.01 19.48
CA GLU A 92 7.08 6.64 18.34
C GLU A 92 6.41 7.97 17.97
N THR A 93 5.09 7.94 17.79
CA THR A 93 4.30 9.12 17.44
C THR A 93 4.26 10.14 18.58
N LEU A 94 4.25 9.70 19.84
CA LEU A 94 4.29 10.58 21.00
C LEU A 94 5.64 11.29 21.15
N ALA A 95 6.75 10.59 20.91
CA ALA A 95 8.08 11.20 20.92
C ALA A 95 8.19 12.31 19.87
N GLN A 96 7.77 12.02 18.64
CA GLN A 96 7.72 13.01 17.56
C GLN A 96 6.79 14.19 17.89
N LEU A 97 5.61 13.92 18.48
CA LEU A 97 4.65 14.93 18.91
C LEU A 97 5.29 15.92 19.90
N LEU A 98 6.01 15.43 20.91
CA LEU A 98 6.66 16.27 21.91
C LEU A 98 7.73 17.18 21.29
N ILE A 99 8.52 16.62 20.36
CA ILE A 99 9.54 17.37 19.60
C ILE A 99 8.88 18.47 18.75
N MET A 100 7.89 18.12 17.92
CA MET A 100 7.20 19.07 17.04
C MET A 100 6.44 20.14 17.82
N ARG A 101 5.77 19.78 18.92
CA ARG A 101 5.11 20.76 19.81
C ARG A 101 6.11 21.77 20.35
N ARG A 102 7.28 21.32 20.81
CA ARG A 102 8.33 22.22 21.31
C ARG A 102 8.87 23.11 20.18
N TRP A 103 9.20 22.53 19.04
CA TRP A 103 9.78 23.22 17.89
C TRP A 103 8.87 24.35 17.37
N LEU A 104 7.58 24.08 17.19
CA LEU A 104 6.60 25.11 16.81
C LEU A 104 6.40 26.15 17.92
N ARG A 105 6.25 25.72 19.18
CA ARG A 105 5.92 26.61 20.30
C ARG A 105 7.03 27.60 20.63
N VAL A 106 8.29 27.17 20.57
CA VAL A 106 9.44 28.06 20.86
C VAL A 106 9.53 29.20 19.85
N THR A 107 9.18 28.95 18.59
CA THR A 107 9.29 29.95 17.51
C THR A 107 8.02 30.80 17.36
N LEU A 108 6.84 30.19 17.45
CA LEU A 108 5.57 30.83 17.09
C LEU A 108 4.66 31.12 18.30
N GLY A 109 4.99 30.59 19.47
CA GLY A 109 4.14 30.64 20.66
C GLY A 109 3.02 29.60 20.67
N GLN A 110 2.29 29.54 21.80
CA GLN A 110 1.30 28.50 22.07
C GLN A 110 0.10 28.55 21.11
N GLY A 111 -0.41 29.74 20.80
CA GLY A 111 -1.61 29.93 19.98
C GLY A 111 -1.40 29.47 18.53
N GLU A 112 -0.31 29.92 17.91
CA GLU A 112 0.06 29.53 16.55
C GLU A 112 0.37 28.03 16.46
N MET A 113 1.15 27.50 17.41
CA MET A 113 1.42 26.05 17.48
C MET A 113 0.12 25.26 17.51
N ARG A 114 -0.83 25.61 18.39
CA ARG A 114 -2.11 24.92 18.47
C ARG A 114 -2.88 25.00 17.15
N SER A 115 -2.89 26.18 16.51
CA SER A 115 -3.56 26.32 15.21
C SER A 115 -2.93 25.41 14.16
N ARG A 116 -1.62 25.19 14.16
CA ARG A 116 -0.92 24.42 13.12
C ARG A 116 -0.97 22.91 13.31
N MET A 117 -1.59 22.42 14.39
CA MET A 117 -1.64 20.99 14.69
C MET A 117 -3.07 20.44 14.61
N THR A 118 -3.18 19.28 13.98
CA THR A 118 -4.43 18.54 13.82
C THR A 118 -4.23 17.09 14.21
N PHE A 119 -5.16 16.51 14.94
CA PHE A 119 -5.07 15.13 15.41
C PHE A 119 -6.02 14.22 14.63
N VAL A 120 -5.61 12.97 14.42
CA VAL A 120 -6.44 11.88 13.88
C VAL A 120 -6.30 10.70 14.82
N THR A 121 -7.33 10.43 15.61
CA THR A 121 -7.27 9.49 16.75
C THR A 121 -8.62 8.83 16.99
N ASP A 122 -8.69 7.88 17.92
CA ASP A 122 -9.97 7.32 18.39
C ASP A 122 -10.99 8.43 18.79
N PRO A 123 -12.29 8.22 18.54
CA PRO A 123 -13.33 9.21 18.85
C PRO A 123 -13.41 9.58 20.34
N GLU A 124 -13.12 8.64 21.24
CA GLU A 124 -13.39 8.81 22.66
C GLU A 124 -12.14 8.72 23.53
N ARG A 125 -11.17 7.88 23.15
CA ARG A 125 -10.08 7.44 24.02
C ARG A 125 -8.71 7.96 23.60
N GLY A 126 -7.80 7.98 24.58
CA GLY A 126 -6.37 8.22 24.37
C GLY A 126 -5.95 9.68 24.48
N LEU A 127 -4.65 9.89 24.69
CA LEU A 127 -4.06 11.19 24.98
C LEU A 127 -4.43 12.27 23.96
N LEU A 128 -4.38 11.96 22.66
CA LEU A 128 -4.70 12.95 21.62
C LEU A 128 -6.15 13.43 21.71
N ARG A 129 -7.09 12.56 22.09
CA ARG A 129 -8.49 12.95 22.26
C ARG A 129 -8.68 13.82 23.51
N GLU A 130 -7.96 13.52 24.59
CA GLU A 130 -7.94 14.34 25.80
C GLU A 130 -7.36 15.72 25.52
N LEU A 131 -6.20 15.80 24.86
CA LEU A 131 -5.55 17.04 24.44
C LEU A 131 -6.46 17.87 23.52
N ALA A 132 -7.16 17.23 22.58
CA ALA A 132 -8.12 17.92 21.72
C ALA A 132 -9.21 18.62 22.53
N LYS A 133 -9.74 17.95 23.57
CA LYS A 133 -10.78 18.51 24.45
C LYS A 133 -10.24 19.58 25.40
N SER A 134 -9.10 19.33 26.05
CA SER A 134 -8.58 20.20 27.12
C SER A 134 -7.84 21.44 26.59
N GLU A 135 -7.13 21.31 25.47
CA GLU A 135 -6.33 22.41 24.89
C GLU A 135 -6.96 23.03 23.64
N GLY A 136 -7.99 22.39 23.08
CA GLY A 136 -8.73 22.89 21.91
C GLY A 136 -8.06 22.58 20.57
N PHE A 137 -7.34 21.47 20.45
CA PHE A 137 -6.84 21.00 19.14
C PHE A 137 -7.99 20.47 18.29
N ARG A 138 -7.92 20.69 16.97
CA ARG A 138 -8.83 20.05 16.02
C ARG A 138 -8.50 18.56 15.93
N ALA A 139 -9.53 17.72 15.93
CA ALA A 139 -9.37 16.28 15.88
C ALA A 139 -10.39 15.63 14.93
N PHE A 140 -9.91 14.67 14.15
CA PHE A 140 -10.69 13.78 13.30
C PHE A 140 -10.63 12.36 13.85
N GLU A 141 -11.59 11.53 13.42
CA GLU A 141 -11.81 10.22 14.01
C GLU A 141 -11.23 9.10 13.16
N ILE A 142 -10.63 8.12 13.84
CA ILE A 142 -10.41 6.79 13.30
C ILE A 142 -11.53 5.90 13.85
N PRO A 143 -12.47 5.41 13.02
CA PRO A 143 -13.60 4.63 13.50
C PRO A 143 -13.15 3.45 14.39
N ALA A 144 -13.88 3.20 15.47
CA ALA A 144 -13.50 2.20 16.48
C ALA A 144 -13.36 0.78 15.87
N ASN A 145 -14.18 0.46 14.87
CA ASN A 145 -14.17 -0.82 14.14
C ASN A 145 -13.09 -0.92 13.04
N VAL A 146 -12.39 0.16 12.69
CA VAL A 146 -11.36 0.17 11.63
C VAL A 146 -9.96 0.00 12.22
N GLY A 147 -9.26 -1.09 11.85
CA GLY A 147 -7.85 -1.30 12.24
C GLY A 147 -6.89 -0.40 11.44
N GLY A 148 -5.74 -0.05 12.01
CA GLY A 148 -4.80 0.91 11.39
C GLY A 148 -4.36 0.55 9.97
N ARG A 149 -3.99 -0.70 9.67
CA ARG A 149 -3.62 -1.08 8.29
C ARG A 149 -4.77 -1.01 7.26
N TYR A 150 -6.00 -0.80 7.73
CA TYR A 150 -7.21 -0.62 6.92
C TYR A 150 -7.73 0.83 6.93
N SER A 151 -7.06 1.77 7.61
CA SER A 151 -7.59 3.13 7.80
C SER A 151 -7.24 4.12 6.70
N VAL A 152 -6.62 3.70 5.59
CA VAL A 152 -6.19 4.62 4.50
C VAL A 152 -7.33 5.47 3.93
N LEU A 153 -8.56 4.93 3.90
CA LEU A 153 -9.75 5.63 3.41
C LEU A 153 -10.51 6.41 4.48
N THR A 154 -9.92 6.59 5.67
CA THR A 154 -10.41 7.50 6.71
C THR A 154 -9.55 8.78 6.69
N PRO A 155 -9.78 9.75 7.59
CA PRO A 155 -8.93 10.94 7.70
C PRO A 155 -7.42 10.64 7.81
N VAL A 156 -7.02 9.42 8.19
CA VAL A 156 -5.62 8.98 8.21
C VAL A 156 -4.93 9.17 6.85
N GLY A 157 -5.52 8.67 5.77
CA GLY A 157 -4.94 8.83 4.43
C GLY A 157 -5.55 9.98 3.65
N LEU A 158 -6.83 10.30 3.88
CA LEU A 158 -7.54 11.30 3.10
C LEU A 158 -7.11 12.74 3.43
N LEU A 159 -6.82 13.10 4.69
CA LEU A 159 -6.37 14.46 5.03
C LEU A 159 -5.06 14.84 4.34
N PRO A 160 -3.96 14.06 4.42
CA PRO A 160 -2.72 14.41 3.73
C PRO A 160 -2.88 14.40 2.21
N ALA A 161 -3.71 13.50 1.66
CA ALA A 161 -4.01 13.50 0.22
C ALA A 161 -4.75 14.78 -0.21
N ALA A 162 -5.80 15.17 0.52
CA ALA A 162 -6.57 16.38 0.25
C ALA A 162 -5.71 17.64 0.41
N PHE A 163 -4.80 17.68 1.40
CA PHE A 163 -3.82 18.75 1.58
C PHE A 163 -2.95 18.95 0.32
N LEU A 164 -2.59 17.87 -0.38
CA LEU A 164 -1.82 17.96 -1.63
C LEU A 164 -2.68 18.21 -2.90
N GLY A 165 -4.00 18.34 -2.74
CA GLY A 165 -4.91 18.68 -3.84
C GLY A 165 -5.47 17.46 -4.56
N ILE A 166 -5.33 16.28 -3.97
CA ILE A 166 -5.99 15.07 -4.47
C ILE A 166 -7.49 15.18 -4.17
N ASP A 167 -8.30 14.88 -5.18
CA ASP A 167 -9.75 14.78 -5.04
C ASP A 167 -10.12 13.49 -4.27
N VAL A 168 -10.22 13.62 -2.95
CA VAL A 168 -10.57 12.51 -2.06
C VAL A 168 -12.01 12.03 -2.23
N GLY A 169 -12.89 12.86 -2.80
CA GLY A 169 -14.25 12.43 -3.18
C GLY A 169 -14.18 11.34 -4.25
N LYS A 170 -13.38 11.56 -5.30
CA LYS A 170 -13.15 10.56 -6.35
C LYS A 170 -12.43 9.30 -5.85
N VAL A 171 -11.55 9.45 -4.85
CA VAL A 171 -10.92 8.29 -4.20
C VAL A 171 -11.98 7.43 -3.51
N LEU A 172 -12.90 8.05 -2.78
CA LEU A 172 -14.02 7.36 -2.14
C LEU A 172 -15.03 6.79 -3.15
N ASP A 173 -15.29 7.48 -4.26
CA ASP A 173 -16.11 6.96 -5.37
C ASP A 173 -15.52 5.66 -5.93
N GLY A 174 -14.21 5.65 -6.22
CA GLY A 174 -13.51 4.46 -6.69
C GLY A 174 -13.50 3.33 -5.67
N ALA A 175 -13.38 3.65 -4.39
CA ALA A 175 -13.49 2.66 -3.32
C ALA A 175 -14.90 2.08 -3.21
N ALA A 176 -15.95 2.90 -3.33
CA ALA A 176 -17.35 2.47 -3.31
C ALA A 176 -17.64 1.51 -4.48
N ALA A 177 -17.20 1.86 -5.69
CA ALA A 177 -17.33 0.99 -6.86
C ALA A 177 -16.59 -0.35 -6.67
N MET A 178 -15.44 -0.36 -5.97
CA MET A 178 -14.76 -1.61 -5.65
C MET A 178 -15.49 -2.42 -4.58
N VAL A 179 -16.07 -1.77 -3.56
CA VAL A 179 -16.91 -2.42 -2.54
C VAL A 179 -18.03 -3.21 -3.21
N GLU A 180 -18.79 -2.59 -4.12
CA GLU A 180 -19.86 -3.25 -4.88
C GLU A 180 -19.36 -4.52 -5.58
N ARG A 181 -18.22 -4.45 -6.27
CA ARG A 181 -17.62 -5.59 -6.98
C ARG A 181 -17.13 -6.69 -6.05
N VAL A 182 -16.61 -6.36 -4.87
CA VAL A 182 -16.10 -7.36 -3.92
C VAL A 182 -17.17 -7.91 -2.96
N THR A 183 -18.37 -7.36 -3.02
CA THR A 183 -19.57 -7.92 -2.38
C THR A 183 -20.38 -8.84 -3.30
N GLU A 184 -20.00 -8.95 -4.58
CA GLU A 184 -20.59 -9.90 -5.52
C GLU A 184 -20.51 -11.35 -4.96
N PRO A 185 -21.65 -12.05 -4.80
CA PRO A 185 -21.68 -13.41 -4.30
C PRO A 185 -20.98 -14.43 -5.21
N ASP A 186 -21.05 -14.26 -6.54
CA ASP A 186 -20.31 -15.13 -7.46
C ASP A 186 -18.82 -14.81 -7.40
N VAL A 187 -18.04 -15.79 -6.96
CA VAL A 187 -16.57 -15.72 -6.94
C VAL A 187 -16.01 -15.31 -8.31
N ALA A 188 -16.61 -15.73 -9.42
CA ALA A 188 -16.14 -15.37 -10.75
C ALA A 188 -16.28 -13.87 -11.07
N GLY A 189 -17.27 -13.19 -10.47
CA GLY A 189 -17.47 -11.74 -10.61
C GLY A 189 -16.72 -10.91 -9.55
N ASN A 190 -16.21 -11.56 -8.50
CA ASN A 190 -15.62 -10.90 -7.35
C ASN A 190 -14.07 -10.90 -7.42
N PRO A 191 -13.42 -9.78 -7.77
CA PRO A 191 -11.98 -9.74 -7.97
C PRO A 191 -11.17 -10.01 -6.69
N ALA A 192 -11.67 -9.60 -5.52
CA ALA A 192 -11.00 -9.88 -4.25
C ALA A 192 -11.09 -11.36 -3.88
N ALA A 193 -12.25 -12.00 -4.12
CA ALA A 193 -12.41 -13.44 -3.89
C ALA A 193 -11.50 -14.25 -4.83
N LEU A 194 -11.38 -13.87 -6.10
CA LEU A 194 -10.45 -14.50 -7.05
C LEU A 194 -9.00 -14.38 -6.60
N LEU A 195 -8.57 -13.19 -6.18
CA LEU A 195 -7.22 -12.98 -5.67
C LEU A 195 -6.95 -13.82 -4.42
N ALA A 196 -7.89 -13.85 -3.48
CA ALA A 196 -7.78 -14.65 -2.26
C ALA A 196 -7.71 -16.15 -2.56
N ALA A 197 -8.56 -16.66 -3.44
CA ALA A 197 -8.55 -18.06 -3.87
C ALA A 197 -7.24 -18.41 -4.58
N GLY A 198 -6.77 -17.58 -5.51
CA GLY A 198 -5.50 -17.77 -6.21
C GLY A 198 -4.30 -17.79 -5.25
N ALA A 199 -4.24 -16.85 -4.30
CA ALA A 199 -3.17 -16.81 -3.30
C ALA A 199 -3.21 -18.03 -2.36
N LEU A 200 -4.41 -18.47 -1.95
CA LEU A 200 -4.59 -19.64 -1.11
C LEU A 200 -4.18 -20.94 -1.83
N LEU A 201 -4.62 -21.13 -3.08
CA LEU A 201 -4.22 -22.27 -3.91
C LEU A 201 -2.72 -22.25 -4.17
N ALA A 202 -2.15 -21.07 -4.47
CA ALA A 202 -0.71 -20.92 -4.63
C ALA A 202 0.04 -21.36 -3.36
N LEU A 203 -0.43 -20.95 -2.17
CA LEU A 203 0.17 -21.33 -0.91
C LEU A 203 0.03 -22.83 -0.59
N LYS A 204 -1.20 -23.36 -0.67
CA LYS A 204 -1.54 -24.71 -0.18
C LYS A 204 -1.19 -25.81 -1.18
N GLU A 205 -1.55 -25.62 -2.44
CA GLU A 205 -1.38 -26.66 -3.48
C GLU A 205 -0.02 -26.54 -4.18
N CYS A 206 0.46 -25.30 -4.37
CA CYS A 206 1.68 -25.04 -5.12
C CYS A 206 2.89 -24.68 -4.23
N ARG A 207 2.73 -24.67 -2.89
CA ARG A 207 3.77 -24.32 -1.91
C ARG A 207 4.43 -22.97 -2.15
N ARG A 208 3.67 -22.00 -2.67
CA ARG A 208 4.11 -20.61 -2.85
C ARG A 208 4.00 -19.87 -1.52
N THR A 209 5.01 -20.04 -0.68
CA THR A 209 5.08 -19.41 0.66
C THR A 209 5.28 -17.90 0.61
N THR A 210 5.66 -17.35 -0.54
CA THR A 210 5.85 -15.92 -0.77
C THR A 210 4.89 -15.39 -1.84
N LEU A 211 4.27 -14.23 -1.60
CA LEU A 211 3.44 -13.51 -2.56
C LEU A 211 4.09 -12.16 -2.89
N VAL A 212 4.53 -12.00 -4.13
CA VAL A 212 5.20 -10.79 -4.61
C VAL A 212 4.15 -9.85 -5.23
N MET A 213 4.13 -8.58 -4.82
CA MET A 213 3.44 -7.52 -5.57
C MET A 213 4.47 -6.73 -6.37
N MET A 214 4.33 -6.71 -7.70
CA MET A 214 5.26 -6.06 -8.62
C MET A 214 4.51 -5.14 -9.60
N PRO A 215 4.20 -3.89 -9.21
CA PRO A 215 3.73 -2.87 -10.13
C PRO A 215 4.81 -2.47 -11.14
N TYR A 216 4.37 -2.15 -12.35
CA TYR A 216 5.17 -1.49 -13.38
C TYR A 216 4.85 0.01 -13.40
N SER A 217 5.16 0.66 -12.28
CA SER A 217 4.96 2.09 -12.05
C SER A 217 5.67 2.50 -10.77
N ASP A 218 6.54 3.51 -10.85
CA ASP A 218 7.23 4.06 -9.67
C ASP A 218 6.26 4.69 -8.68
N ALA A 219 5.16 5.29 -9.15
CA ALA A 219 4.14 5.88 -8.28
C ALA A 219 3.49 4.85 -7.34
N LEU A 220 3.52 3.56 -7.71
CA LEU A 220 2.96 2.46 -6.91
C LEU A 220 4.00 1.76 -6.04
N ARG A 221 5.25 2.23 -5.99
CA ARG A 221 6.32 1.63 -5.17
C ARG A 221 5.91 1.55 -3.71
N VAL A 222 5.44 2.64 -3.13
CA VAL A 222 4.99 2.69 -1.72
C VAL A 222 3.73 1.85 -1.50
N THR A 223 2.87 1.68 -2.52
CA THR A 223 1.72 0.77 -2.45
C THR A 223 2.14 -0.67 -2.15
N THR A 224 3.30 -1.11 -2.64
CA THR A 224 3.84 -2.44 -2.32
C THR A 224 4.24 -2.59 -0.86
N GLN A 225 4.76 -1.51 -0.24
CA GLN A 225 5.12 -1.49 1.19
C GLN A 225 3.85 -1.51 2.07
N TRP A 226 2.83 -0.73 1.69
CA TRP A 226 1.51 -0.82 2.33
C TRP A 226 0.90 -2.23 2.22
N PHE A 227 1.01 -2.86 1.04
CA PHE A 227 0.57 -4.25 0.84
C PHE A 227 1.33 -5.24 1.74
N VAL A 228 2.65 -5.07 1.91
CA VAL A 228 3.45 -5.90 2.82
C VAL A 228 2.86 -5.86 4.24
N GLN A 229 2.58 -4.67 4.77
CA GLN A 229 1.93 -4.55 6.08
C GLN A 229 0.55 -5.19 6.09
N LEU A 230 -0.28 -4.87 5.10
CA LEU A 230 -1.65 -5.37 4.99
C LEU A 230 -1.69 -6.89 5.01
N TRP A 231 -0.82 -7.56 4.26
CA TRP A 231 -0.81 -9.00 4.11
C TRP A 231 -0.16 -9.70 5.31
N ALA A 232 1.03 -9.27 5.72
CA ALA A 232 1.81 -9.91 6.79
C ALA A 232 1.10 -9.83 8.14
N GLU A 233 0.67 -8.63 8.57
CA GLU A 233 0.01 -8.47 9.88
C GLU A 233 -1.39 -9.10 9.94
N SER A 234 -2.06 -9.22 8.79
CA SER A 234 -3.40 -9.79 8.74
C SER A 234 -3.39 -11.31 8.72
N LEU A 235 -2.46 -11.92 7.99
CA LEU A 235 -2.46 -13.37 7.75
C LEU A 235 -1.42 -14.12 8.58
N GLY A 236 -0.33 -13.45 9.00
CA GLY A 236 0.68 -13.99 9.91
C GLY A 236 0.13 -14.23 11.31
N LYS A 237 -0.39 -15.43 11.59
CA LYS A 237 -1.09 -15.75 12.84
C LYS A 237 -0.67 -17.09 13.40
N ARG A 238 -0.30 -17.10 14.68
CA ARG A 238 -0.01 -18.34 15.43
C ARG A 238 -1.23 -19.23 15.51
N THR A 239 -2.40 -18.67 15.83
CA THR A 239 -3.63 -19.43 16.09
C THR A 239 -4.74 -19.10 15.12
N ASN A 240 -5.59 -20.08 14.86
CA ASN A 240 -6.85 -19.89 14.18
C ASN A 240 -7.97 -19.46 15.17
N ARG A 241 -9.22 -19.34 14.72
CA ARG A 241 -10.39 -18.88 15.50
C ARG A 241 -10.96 -19.99 16.38
N LEU A 242 -10.59 -21.25 16.13
CA LEU A 242 -10.84 -22.37 17.04
C LEU A 242 -9.76 -22.45 18.15
N GLY A 243 -8.77 -21.56 18.13
CA GLY A 243 -7.67 -21.53 19.10
C GLY A 243 -6.52 -22.49 18.75
N GLU A 244 -6.62 -23.25 17.66
CA GLU A 244 -5.60 -24.21 17.24
C GLU A 244 -4.35 -23.48 16.77
N VAL A 245 -3.18 -24.03 17.10
CA VAL A 245 -1.88 -23.52 16.63
C VAL A 245 -1.65 -23.95 15.19
N VAL A 246 -1.61 -22.99 14.26
CA VAL A 246 -1.52 -23.21 12.81
C VAL A 246 -0.32 -22.53 12.15
N HIS A 247 0.31 -21.55 12.81
CA HIS A 247 1.40 -20.74 12.24
C HIS A 247 1.15 -20.31 10.79
N ALA A 248 -0.06 -19.79 10.54
CA ALA A 248 -0.50 -19.40 9.20
C ALA A 248 0.20 -18.12 8.72
N GLY A 249 0.35 -18.00 7.41
CA GLY A 249 0.89 -16.82 6.75
C GLY A 249 1.38 -17.14 5.35
N GLN A 250 1.58 -16.09 4.57
CA GLN A 250 2.31 -16.10 3.31
C GLN A 250 3.14 -14.82 3.31
N THR A 251 4.45 -14.93 3.12
CA THR A 251 5.36 -13.79 3.20
C THR A 251 5.09 -12.85 2.01
N PRO A 252 4.64 -11.60 2.24
CA PRO A 252 4.54 -10.64 1.15
C PRO A 252 5.92 -10.10 0.81
N LEU A 253 6.18 -9.88 -0.49
CA LEU A 253 7.42 -9.29 -0.97
C LEU A 253 7.11 -8.11 -1.90
N ALA A 254 7.80 -6.99 -1.68
CA ALA A 254 7.72 -5.80 -2.51
C ALA A 254 8.72 -5.86 -3.67
N ALA A 255 8.27 -5.55 -4.87
CA ALA A 255 9.10 -5.37 -6.06
C ALA A 255 8.50 -4.29 -6.97
N VAL A 256 9.27 -3.74 -7.90
CA VAL A 256 8.81 -2.76 -8.90
C VAL A 256 9.46 -3.06 -10.24
N GLY A 257 8.65 -3.18 -11.29
CA GLY A 257 9.13 -3.30 -12.68
C GLY A 257 9.34 -1.92 -13.32
N ALA A 258 10.32 -1.73 -14.18
CA ALA A 258 11.32 -2.72 -14.64
C ALA A 258 12.51 -2.93 -13.68
N THR A 259 12.71 -2.06 -12.70
CA THR A 259 13.92 -2.03 -11.85
C THR A 259 14.28 -3.40 -11.25
N ASP A 260 13.33 -4.09 -10.63
CA ASP A 260 13.57 -5.38 -9.97
C ASP A 260 13.69 -6.57 -10.94
N GLN A 261 13.56 -6.35 -12.25
CA GLN A 261 14.07 -7.30 -13.23
C GLN A 261 15.58 -7.48 -13.12
N HIS A 262 16.28 -6.42 -12.70
CA HIS A 262 17.74 -6.39 -12.54
C HIS A 262 18.19 -6.61 -11.08
N ALA A 263 17.29 -7.08 -10.21
CA ALA A 263 17.62 -7.40 -8.82
C ALA A 263 17.01 -8.74 -8.39
N GLN A 264 15.68 -8.84 -8.40
CA GLN A 264 14.96 -9.97 -7.81
C GLN A 264 14.51 -11.01 -8.84
N LEU A 265 14.36 -10.63 -10.11
CA LEU A 265 13.77 -11.52 -11.11
C LEU A 265 14.59 -12.79 -11.35
N GLN A 266 15.92 -12.74 -11.28
CA GLN A 266 16.76 -13.94 -11.36
C GLN A 266 16.34 -14.99 -10.32
N LEU A 267 16.16 -14.56 -9.06
CA LEU A 267 15.68 -15.41 -7.97
C LEU A 267 14.24 -15.89 -8.22
N PHE A 268 13.38 -15.06 -8.80
CA PHE A 268 12.00 -15.43 -9.09
C PHE A 268 11.89 -16.48 -10.21
N VAL A 269 12.82 -16.44 -11.16
CA VAL A 269 12.81 -17.27 -12.37
C VAL A 269 13.55 -18.59 -12.15
N GLU A 270 14.76 -18.55 -11.55
CA GLU A 270 15.65 -19.71 -11.41
C GLU A 270 15.83 -20.21 -9.98
N GLY A 271 15.43 -19.41 -8.99
CA GLY A 271 15.52 -19.80 -7.59
C GLY A 271 14.43 -20.78 -7.14
N PRO A 272 14.26 -20.96 -5.82
CA PRO A 272 13.20 -21.79 -5.27
C PRO A 272 11.81 -21.38 -5.81
N ARG A 273 11.00 -22.38 -6.17
CA ARG A 273 9.64 -22.18 -6.69
C ARG A 273 8.63 -21.94 -5.56
N ASP A 274 8.96 -21.03 -4.67
CA ASP A 274 8.19 -20.69 -3.47
C ASP A 274 7.46 -19.34 -3.60
N LYS A 275 7.52 -18.70 -4.77
CA LYS A 275 6.88 -17.40 -5.05
C LYS A 275 5.69 -17.51 -5.98
N ALA A 276 4.64 -16.75 -5.67
CA ALA A 276 3.58 -16.32 -6.60
C ALA A 276 3.77 -14.83 -6.87
N VAL A 277 3.67 -14.39 -8.12
CA VAL A 277 3.96 -13.00 -8.52
C VAL A 277 2.70 -12.34 -9.08
N MET A 278 2.25 -11.28 -8.42
CA MET A 278 1.17 -10.41 -8.88
C MET A 278 1.75 -9.20 -9.59
N LEU A 279 1.64 -9.20 -10.92
CA LEU A 279 2.04 -8.06 -11.75
C LEU A 279 0.90 -7.04 -11.80
N VAL A 280 1.20 -5.78 -11.49
CA VAL A 280 0.24 -4.67 -11.57
C VAL A 280 0.67 -3.72 -12.68
N ALA A 281 -0.26 -3.31 -13.53
CA ALA A 281 0.01 -2.40 -14.64
C ALA A 281 -0.91 -1.19 -14.54
N VAL A 282 -0.37 -0.02 -14.89
CA VAL A 282 -1.16 1.17 -15.18
C VAL A 282 -1.38 1.19 -16.69
N GLU A 283 -2.60 1.01 -17.16
CA GLU A 283 -2.88 0.85 -18.59
C GLU A 283 -2.57 2.09 -19.41
N LYS A 284 -2.79 3.27 -18.82
CA LYS A 284 -2.51 4.56 -19.46
C LYS A 284 -1.59 5.38 -18.57
N SER A 285 -0.37 5.63 -19.06
CA SER A 285 0.52 6.59 -18.42
C SER A 285 -0.09 7.99 -18.45
N ARG A 286 0.21 8.80 -17.43
CA ARG A 286 -0.22 10.21 -17.38
C ARG A 286 0.57 11.08 -18.35
N ARG A 287 1.71 10.59 -18.82
CA ARG A 287 2.62 11.28 -19.74
C ARG A 287 2.99 10.33 -20.86
N GLN A 288 3.01 10.85 -22.08
CA GLN A 288 3.68 10.23 -23.20
C GLN A 288 5.07 10.83 -23.30
N LEU A 289 6.07 9.98 -23.53
CA LEU A 289 7.45 10.36 -23.70
C LEU A 289 8.00 9.52 -24.86
N PRO A 290 7.91 10.01 -26.11
CA PRO A 290 8.47 9.31 -27.25
C PRO A 290 10.00 9.28 -27.11
N ILE A 291 10.58 8.12 -27.41
CA ILE A 291 12.03 7.93 -27.46
C ILE A 291 12.52 8.57 -28.77
N PRO A 292 13.49 9.51 -28.71
CA PRO A 292 13.95 10.20 -29.89
C PRO A 292 14.79 9.29 -30.79
N ASP A 293 14.85 9.64 -32.07
CA ASP A 293 15.60 8.90 -33.09
C ASP A 293 17.08 9.30 -33.10
N GLU A 294 17.67 9.43 -31.92
CA GLU A 294 19.10 9.68 -31.73
C GLU A 294 19.91 8.40 -32.03
N LEU A 295 21.16 8.56 -32.46
CA LEU A 295 22.05 7.45 -32.87
C LEU A 295 21.45 6.61 -34.03
N ALA A 296 20.92 7.29 -35.06
CA ALA A 296 20.24 6.65 -36.19
C ALA A 296 21.12 5.69 -37.03
N ASP A 297 22.44 5.82 -36.94
CA ASP A 297 23.43 4.94 -37.55
C ASP A 297 23.65 3.62 -36.77
N ARG A 298 23.05 3.50 -35.58
CA ARG A 298 23.20 2.35 -34.67
C ARG A 298 21.98 1.45 -34.72
N ASP A 299 22.12 0.30 -35.38
CA ASP A 299 21.07 -0.71 -35.47
C ASP A 299 20.65 -1.26 -34.09
N GLU A 300 21.53 -1.18 -33.08
CA GLU A 300 21.26 -1.70 -31.74
C GLU A 300 20.14 -0.97 -31.01
N VAL A 301 19.88 0.31 -31.33
CA VAL A 301 18.85 1.13 -30.67
C VAL A 301 17.63 1.38 -31.56
N ARG A 302 17.71 1.02 -32.83
CA ARG A 302 16.69 1.29 -33.84
C ARG A 302 15.30 0.77 -33.50
N PHE A 303 15.22 -0.32 -32.72
CA PHE A 303 13.95 -0.88 -32.28
C PHE A 303 13.20 0.01 -31.27
N LEU A 304 13.87 1.01 -30.67
CA LEU A 304 13.28 1.96 -29.71
C LEU A 304 12.79 3.25 -30.37
N HIS A 305 13.35 3.62 -31.52
CA HIS A 305 13.03 4.84 -32.26
C HIS A 305 11.52 5.01 -32.50
N GLY A 306 11.02 6.21 -32.22
CA GLY A 306 9.61 6.60 -32.32
C GLY A 306 8.64 5.92 -31.34
N ARG A 307 9.07 4.97 -30.51
CA ARG A 307 8.20 4.33 -29.51
C ARG A 307 8.01 5.20 -28.29
N ASP A 308 6.86 5.06 -27.63
CA ASP A 308 6.66 5.66 -26.31
C ASP A 308 7.42 4.86 -25.24
N LEU A 309 8.06 5.53 -24.28
CA LEU A 309 8.77 4.87 -23.18
C LEU A 309 7.84 3.94 -22.37
N GLY A 310 6.56 4.29 -22.25
CA GLY A 310 5.54 3.44 -21.62
C GLY A 310 5.27 2.14 -22.40
N GLU A 311 5.45 2.12 -23.72
CA GLU A 311 5.35 0.90 -24.52
C GLU A 311 6.48 -0.08 -24.21
N VAL A 312 7.71 0.44 -24.03
CA VAL A 312 8.87 -0.35 -23.64
C VAL A 312 8.65 -0.97 -22.26
N LEU A 313 8.22 -0.15 -21.28
CA LEU A 313 7.87 -0.65 -19.94
C LEU A 313 6.77 -1.73 -19.97
N ALA A 314 5.76 -1.54 -20.83
CA ALA A 314 4.70 -2.53 -21.02
C ALA A 314 5.22 -3.82 -21.69
N ALA A 315 6.17 -3.73 -22.62
CA ALA A 315 6.81 -4.88 -23.26
C ALA A 315 7.63 -5.69 -22.25
N GLU A 316 8.41 -5.02 -21.42
CA GLU A 316 9.16 -5.64 -20.33
C GLU A 316 8.27 -6.39 -19.33
N ARG A 317 7.13 -5.81 -18.97
CA ARG A 317 6.13 -6.50 -18.14
C ARG A 317 5.60 -7.78 -18.80
N ARG A 318 5.29 -7.71 -20.10
CA ARG A 318 4.82 -8.87 -20.87
C ARG A 318 5.89 -9.96 -20.94
N ALA A 319 7.16 -9.58 -21.15
CA ALA A 319 8.30 -10.49 -21.14
C ALA A 319 8.47 -11.17 -19.77
N THR A 320 8.43 -10.40 -18.68
CA THR A 320 8.48 -10.95 -17.31
C THR A 320 7.33 -11.93 -17.06
N ARG A 321 6.10 -11.59 -17.47
CA ARG A 321 4.96 -12.51 -17.36
C ARG A 321 5.20 -13.81 -18.13
N ALA A 322 5.73 -13.72 -19.35
CA ALA A 322 6.01 -14.88 -20.19
C ALA A 322 7.10 -15.77 -19.58
N ALA A 323 8.19 -15.19 -19.07
CA ALA A 323 9.27 -15.93 -18.39
C ALA A 323 8.75 -16.71 -17.17
N GLN A 324 7.92 -16.07 -16.34
CA GLN A 324 7.29 -16.70 -15.18
C GLN A 324 6.34 -17.85 -15.57
N ALA A 325 5.56 -17.67 -16.64
CA ALA A 325 4.65 -18.69 -17.14
C ALA A 325 5.39 -19.90 -17.74
N TRP A 326 6.43 -19.66 -18.54
CA TRP A 326 7.22 -20.71 -19.17
C TRP A 326 7.92 -21.61 -18.15
N ASN A 327 8.50 -21.02 -17.12
CA ASN A 327 9.13 -21.78 -16.03
C ASN A 327 8.14 -22.57 -15.17
N SER A 328 6.89 -22.09 -15.08
CA SER A 328 5.80 -22.83 -14.45
C SER A 328 5.34 -24.02 -15.30
N ALA A 329 5.28 -23.88 -16.63
CA ALA A 329 4.83 -24.91 -17.57
C ALA A 329 5.80 -26.09 -17.71
N ARG A 330 7.13 -25.87 -17.66
CA ARG A 330 8.15 -26.94 -17.73
C ARG A 330 7.96 -28.01 -16.64
N VAL A 331 7.35 -27.67 -15.51
CA VAL A 331 7.07 -28.62 -14.41
C VAL A 331 5.83 -29.47 -14.66
N HIS A 332 4.79 -28.90 -15.26
CA HIS A 332 3.55 -29.64 -15.54
C HIS A 332 3.76 -30.69 -16.64
N SER A 333 4.68 -30.45 -17.58
CA SER A 333 5.01 -31.44 -18.62
C SER A 333 5.62 -32.74 -18.07
N LYS A 334 6.36 -32.69 -16.94
CA LYS A 334 6.97 -33.88 -16.33
C LYS A 334 6.05 -34.66 -15.39
N ARG A 335 5.06 -33.99 -14.78
CA ARG A 335 4.14 -34.63 -13.80
C ARG A 335 2.88 -35.23 -14.44
N TRP A 336 2.51 -34.79 -15.65
CA TRP A 336 1.33 -35.25 -16.40
C TRP A 336 1.67 -36.20 -17.58
N SER A 337 2.92 -36.65 -17.69
CA SER A 337 3.36 -37.58 -18.76
C SER A 337 2.69 -38.96 -18.72
N ARG A 338 2.04 -39.33 -17.60
CA ARG A 338 1.30 -40.61 -17.47
C ARG A 338 -0.06 -40.66 -18.19
N TRP A 339 -0.61 -39.52 -18.62
CA TRP A 339 -1.95 -39.46 -19.25
C TRP A 339 -1.93 -39.19 -20.77
N ARG A 340 -0.75 -39.14 -21.40
CA ARG A 340 -0.63 -39.02 -22.86
C ARG A 340 -0.50 -40.38 -23.53
N LYS A 341 -1.59 -41.16 -23.53
CA LYS A 341 -1.83 -42.14 -24.59
C LYS A 341 -3.21 -41.86 -25.19
N ALA A 342 -3.22 -40.97 -26.19
CA ALA A 342 -4.26 -40.90 -27.20
C ALA A 342 -3.59 -40.59 -28.55
N PRO A 343 -4.08 -41.15 -29.67
CA PRO A 343 -3.32 -41.22 -30.92
C PRO A 343 -3.10 -39.85 -31.56
N ALA A 344 -1.97 -39.76 -32.23
CA ALA A 344 -1.52 -38.61 -32.99
C ALA A 344 -2.30 -38.49 -34.30
N ASP A 345 -3.45 -37.82 -34.26
CA ASP A 345 -3.91 -37.01 -35.41
C ASP A 345 -5.04 -36.06 -35.00
N SER A 346 -4.71 -34.78 -34.82
CA SER A 346 -5.62 -33.68 -35.15
C SER A 346 -4.87 -32.35 -35.07
N ARG A 347 -5.15 -31.49 -36.04
CA ARG A 347 -4.67 -30.10 -36.15
C ARG A 347 -5.21 -29.21 -35.01
N SER A 348 -4.82 -29.47 -33.77
CA SER A 348 -5.35 -28.78 -32.58
C SER A 348 -4.29 -28.48 -31.51
N ASN A 349 -3.05 -28.17 -31.91
CA ASN A 349 -2.01 -27.70 -30.96
C ASN A 349 -1.76 -26.19 -30.98
N LEU A 350 -2.59 -25.40 -31.67
CA LEU A 350 -2.47 -23.94 -31.76
C LEU A 350 -3.61 -23.15 -31.10
N THR A 351 -4.49 -23.82 -30.34
CA THR A 351 -5.66 -23.17 -29.69
C THR A 351 -5.74 -23.37 -28.18
N LEU A 352 -4.62 -23.72 -27.52
CA LEU A 352 -4.59 -23.98 -26.07
C LEU A 352 -3.82 -22.95 -25.24
N TYR A 353 -3.37 -21.84 -25.84
CA TYR A 353 -2.66 -20.76 -25.13
C TYR A 353 -3.31 -19.37 -25.24
N SER A 354 -4.53 -19.26 -25.78
CA SER A 354 -5.27 -17.98 -25.88
C SER A 354 -6.57 -17.91 -25.07
N ARG A 355 -6.89 -18.91 -24.25
CA ARG A 355 -8.07 -18.89 -23.37
C ARG A 355 -7.80 -19.58 -22.02
N PHE A 356 -7.08 -18.92 -21.12
CA PHE A 356 -7.33 -19.11 -19.69
C PHE A 356 -7.95 -17.83 -19.15
N GLY A 357 -9.23 -17.69 -19.49
CA GLY A 357 -10.15 -16.94 -18.66
C GLY A 357 -10.24 -17.63 -17.30
N VAL A 358 -10.31 -16.78 -16.27
CA VAL A 358 -11.01 -17.05 -15.01
C VAL A 358 -12.18 -18.02 -15.27
N VAL A 359 -12.27 -19.13 -14.52
CA VAL A 359 -13.53 -19.82 -14.14
C VAL A 359 -13.25 -21.04 -13.22
N ARG A 360 -13.91 -20.99 -12.04
CA ARG A 360 -14.50 -22.04 -11.16
C ARG A 360 -13.60 -23.16 -10.58
N THR A 361 -13.78 -23.63 -9.34
CA THR A 361 -15.03 -23.80 -8.55
C THR A 361 -14.75 -23.83 -7.03
N THR A 362 -15.81 -23.53 -6.28
CA THR A 362 -16.09 -23.69 -4.83
C THR A 362 -15.31 -24.77 -4.05
N VAL A 363 -14.83 -24.47 -2.83
CA VAL A 363 -15.52 -24.63 -1.52
C VAL A 363 -14.54 -24.28 -0.38
N SER A 364 -15.12 -23.67 0.65
CA SER A 364 -14.70 -23.55 2.06
C SER A 364 -13.35 -22.91 2.41
N GLY A 365 -13.48 -21.82 3.15
CA GLY A 365 -12.41 -21.33 3.98
C GLY A 365 -12.60 -19.86 4.25
N ARG A 366 -13.59 -19.51 5.08
CA ARG A 366 -13.37 -18.42 6.03
C ARG A 366 -11.99 -18.68 6.61
N ALA A 367 -10.95 -17.97 6.15
CA ALA A 367 -9.63 -18.10 6.71
C ALA A 367 -9.84 -17.92 8.20
N ASN A 368 -9.69 -19.01 8.94
CA ASN A 368 -10.14 -19.09 10.31
C ASN A 368 -9.12 -18.36 11.17
N SER A 369 -8.56 -17.24 10.74
CA SER A 369 -7.61 -16.42 11.46
C SER A 369 -8.28 -15.11 11.86
N ASN A 370 -7.88 -14.53 12.99
CA ASN A 370 -8.34 -13.21 13.39
C ASN A 370 -7.48 -12.16 12.67
N THR A 371 -7.97 -11.69 11.52
CA THR A 371 -7.24 -10.79 10.61
C THR A 371 -7.11 -9.36 11.11
N THR A 372 -7.77 -8.97 12.20
CA THR A 372 -7.84 -7.57 12.65
C THR A 372 -6.85 -7.20 13.75
N ARG A 373 -6.44 -8.12 14.63
CA ARG A 373 -5.54 -7.81 15.76
C ARG A 373 -4.09 -8.21 15.50
N SER A 374 -3.14 -7.27 15.59
CA SER A 374 -1.71 -7.60 15.69
C SER A 374 -1.34 -7.80 17.16
N LYS A 375 -0.91 -9.01 17.55
CA LYS A 375 -0.40 -9.31 18.90
C LYS A 375 1.11 -9.10 19.02
N ALA A 376 1.84 -9.16 17.91
CA ALA A 376 3.30 -9.03 17.91
C ALA A 376 3.74 -7.60 18.24
N ALA A 377 3.09 -6.60 17.63
CA ALA A 377 3.39 -5.19 17.89
C ALA A 377 3.16 -4.79 19.37
N SER A 378 2.12 -5.32 20.02
CA SER A 378 1.85 -5.04 21.44
C SER A 378 2.88 -5.67 22.39
N LEU A 379 3.49 -6.79 22.01
CA LEU A 379 4.52 -7.46 22.83
C LEU A 379 5.87 -6.72 22.76
N GLY A 380 6.18 -6.12 21.60
CA GLY A 380 7.38 -5.29 21.43
C GLY A 380 7.24 -3.90 22.10
N GLY A 381 6.11 -3.23 21.92
CA GLY A 381 5.90 -1.86 22.43
C GLY A 381 5.75 -1.72 23.95
N SER A 382 5.44 -2.80 24.67
CA SER A 382 5.21 -2.77 26.13
C SER A 382 6.48 -2.84 26.98
N ARG A 383 7.68 -2.95 26.37
CA ARG A 383 8.97 -3.08 27.08
C ARG A 383 9.98 -1.97 26.84
N CYS A 384 9.63 -0.90 26.12
CA CYS A 384 10.47 0.30 26.04
C CYS A 384 10.29 1.17 27.30
N SER A 385 10.69 0.66 28.47
CA SER A 385 11.01 1.50 29.62
C SER A 385 12.49 1.83 29.54
N THR A 386 12.84 3.02 29.05
CA THR A 386 14.18 3.57 29.29
C THR A 386 14.28 3.88 30.78
N THR A 387 14.83 2.96 31.55
CA THR A 387 15.29 3.24 32.91
C THR A 387 16.47 4.20 32.81
N SER A 388 16.28 5.42 33.28
CA SER A 388 17.36 6.36 33.62
C SER A 388 18.02 5.94 34.93
#